data_AF-A0A1A8UV19-F1
#
_entry.id   AF-A0A1A8UV19-F1
#
_cell.length_a   1.000
_cell.length_b   1.000
_cell.length_c   1.000
_cell.angle_alpha   90.00
_cell.angle_beta   90.00
_cell.angle_gamma   90.00
#
_symmetry.space_group_name_H-M   'P 1'
#
loop_
_entity.id
_entity.type
_entity.pdbx_description
1 polymer ?
#
loop_
_entity_poly.entity_id
_entity_poly.type
_entity_poly.pdbx_seq_one_letter_code
_entity_poly.pdbx_strand_id
1 'polypeptide(L)'
;EPGEKRETQSKILLKQISSGMKTFEAQRTHAKPTLELIEKLDRILSEMENSITNLREELQSCLEDCVKEQRKHTDSSSISENQNISKLASEKAGPSRRNLPAEVIALEVFLQNSGGPCGGWDQSDHRVFMKIWMKHRGKSSYREEVLQYLPGKRLKEVKQHEEWHQDLLSLKDQKKEAIQRWKANKAEEQRQKLKAAQRREEVAEQRRIRNNNVWYQRLKDFREMLAREEEKIKQKKDTMTQLA
;
A
#
# COMPACT_ATOMS: atom_id res chain seq x y z
N GLU A 1 -52.97 69.85 39.37
CA GLU A 1 -52.36 68.78 40.19
C GLU A 1 -51.33 67.96 39.41
N PRO A 2 -50.15 67.67 39.97
CA PRO A 2 -49.11 66.82 39.34
C PRO A 2 -49.37 65.31 39.46
N GLY A 3 -50.41 64.89 40.19
CA GLY A 3 -50.79 63.48 40.37
C GLY A 3 -51.51 62.90 39.15
N GLU A 4 -52.51 63.62 38.64
CA GLU A 4 -53.35 63.20 37.51
C GLU A 4 -52.58 63.09 36.18
N LYS A 5 -51.58 63.97 35.97
CA LYS A 5 -50.66 63.90 34.83
C LYS A 5 -49.71 62.71 34.89
N ARG A 6 -49.28 62.30 36.09
CA ARG A 6 -48.43 61.10 36.27
C ARG A 6 -49.24 59.82 36.10
N GLU A 7 -50.48 59.80 36.56
CA GLU A 7 -51.36 58.64 36.44
C GLU A 7 -51.76 58.38 34.97
N THR A 8 -52.07 59.45 34.23
CA THR A 8 -52.36 59.36 32.79
C THR A 8 -51.13 58.90 31.98
N GLN A 9 -49.94 59.37 32.32
CA GLN A 9 -48.70 58.92 31.69
C GLN A 9 -48.39 57.44 31.99
N SER A 10 -48.62 56.98 33.22
CA SER A 10 -48.49 55.56 33.59
C SER A 10 -49.49 54.67 32.85
N LYS A 11 -50.74 55.11 32.67
CA LYS A 11 -51.76 54.37 31.90
C LYS A 11 -51.40 54.24 30.42
N ILE A 12 -50.76 55.26 29.83
CA ILE A 12 -50.28 55.23 28.45
C ILE A 12 -49.13 54.22 28.29
N LEU A 13 -48.14 54.25 29.20
CA LEU A 13 -47.03 53.31 29.20
C LEU A 13 -47.50 51.86 29.36
N LEU A 14 -48.46 51.60 30.24
CA LEU A 14 -49.03 50.26 30.43
C LEU A 14 -49.75 49.75 29.16
N LYS A 15 -50.46 50.62 28.45
CA LYS A 15 -51.08 50.26 27.17
C LYS A 15 -50.03 49.95 26.10
N GLN A 16 -48.95 50.72 26.03
CA GLN A 16 -47.84 50.47 25.10
C GLN A 16 -47.15 49.14 25.40
N ILE A 17 -46.83 48.87 26.67
CA ILE A 17 -46.22 47.60 27.10
C ILE A 17 -47.16 46.42 26.81
N SER A 18 -48.45 46.54 27.12
CA SER A 18 -49.42 45.49 26.84
C SER A 18 -49.56 45.20 25.34
N SER A 19 -49.54 46.24 24.50
CA SER A 19 -49.57 46.07 23.04
C SER A 19 -48.29 45.42 22.51
N GLY A 20 -47.12 45.81 23.03
CA GLY A 20 -45.84 45.19 22.71
C GLY A 20 -45.74 43.74 23.16
N MET A 21 -46.35 43.40 24.30
CA MET A 21 -46.39 42.03 24.80
C MET A 21 -47.28 41.14 23.94
N LYS A 22 -48.41 41.64 23.46
CA LYS A 22 -49.30 40.93 22.52
C LYS A 22 -48.67 40.71 21.15
N THR A 23 -47.94 41.70 20.63
CA THR A 23 -47.19 41.53 19.36
C THR A 23 -46.03 40.56 19.52
N PHE A 24 -45.34 40.60 20.66
CA PHE A 24 -44.26 39.66 20.97
C PHE A 24 -44.79 38.23 21.16
N GLU A 25 -45.93 38.06 21.81
CA GLU A 25 -46.59 36.77 22.01
C GLU A 25 -47.08 36.18 20.67
N ALA A 26 -47.60 37.02 19.77
CA ALA A 26 -47.96 36.64 18.40
C ALA A 26 -46.74 36.30 17.51
N GLN A 27 -45.56 36.86 17.79
CA GLN A 27 -44.32 36.47 17.10
C GLN A 27 -43.76 35.14 17.65
N ARG A 28 -44.00 34.83 18.94
CA ARG A 28 -43.53 33.60 19.59
C ARG A 28 -44.22 32.33 19.08
N THR A 29 -45.43 32.42 18.55
CA THR A 29 -46.16 31.27 17.96
C THR A 29 -45.49 30.75 16.68
N HIS A 30 -44.70 31.58 15.99
CA HIS A 30 -43.94 31.20 14.79
C HIS A 30 -42.49 30.78 15.08
N ALA A 31 -42.00 30.91 16.32
CA ALA A 31 -40.60 30.67 16.69
C ALA A 31 -40.32 29.27 17.28
N LYS A 32 -41.34 28.44 17.52
CA LYS A 32 -41.15 27.05 18.00
C LYS A 32 -40.45 26.09 17.01
N PRO A 33 -40.60 26.20 15.67
CA PRO A 33 -39.92 25.30 14.73
C PRO A 33 -38.40 25.48 14.63
N THR A 34 -37.80 26.51 15.24
CA THR A 34 -36.39 26.85 15.08
C THR A 34 -35.50 26.24 16.15
N LEU A 35 -36.00 26.04 17.39
CA LEU A 35 -35.19 25.49 18.48
C LEU A 35 -34.95 23.99 18.30
N GLU A 36 -35.97 23.19 17.95
CA GLU A 36 -35.81 21.76 17.66
C GLU A 36 -34.90 21.52 16.45
N LEU A 37 -34.95 22.39 15.44
CA LEU A 37 -34.08 22.30 14.27
C LEU A 37 -32.62 22.63 14.63
N ILE A 38 -32.40 23.67 15.45
CA ILE A 38 -31.07 24.02 15.95
C ILE A 38 -30.52 22.91 16.83
N GLU A 39 -31.31 22.37 17.76
CA GLU A 39 -30.92 21.23 18.61
C GLU A 39 -30.59 19.98 17.79
N LYS A 40 -31.32 19.74 16.69
CA LYS A 40 -31.03 18.65 15.76
C LYS A 40 -29.76 18.89 14.96
N LEU A 41 -29.50 20.12 14.54
CA LEU A 41 -28.27 20.50 13.85
C LEU A 41 -27.06 20.40 14.78
N ASP A 42 -27.14 20.91 16.00
CA ASP A 42 -26.08 20.80 17.01
C ASP A 42 -25.80 19.32 17.34
N ARG A 43 -26.83 18.50 17.48
CA ARG A 43 -26.65 17.06 17.68
C ARG A 43 -25.91 16.39 16.52
N ILE A 44 -26.29 16.72 15.27
CA ILE A 44 -25.63 16.18 14.07
C ILE A 44 -24.19 16.69 13.97
N LEU A 45 -23.94 17.97 14.26
CA LEU A 45 -22.61 18.57 14.24
C LEU A 45 -21.72 17.94 15.31
N SER A 46 -22.20 17.76 16.54
CA SER A 46 -21.46 17.07 17.59
C SER A 46 -21.20 15.60 17.26
N GLU A 47 -22.15 14.89 16.63
CA GLU A 47 -21.93 13.51 16.18
C GLU A 47 -20.87 13.43 15.06
N MET A 48 -20.85 14.41 14.16
CA MET A 48 -19.80 14.54 13.14
C MET A 48 -18.45 14.89 13.73
N GLU A 49 -18.38 15.84 14.67
CA GLU A 49 -17.14 16.24 15.36
C GLU A 49 -16.55 15.09 16.17
N ASN A 50 -17.39 14.32 16.87
CA ASN A 50 -16.98 13.11 17.58
C ASN A 50 -16.47 12.04 16.61
N SER A 51 -17.15 11.85 15.46
CA SER A 51 -16.71 10.90 14.44
C SER A 51 -15.37 11.30 13.82
N ILE A 52 -15.15 12.60 13.59
CA ILE A 52 -13.86 13.13 13.08
C ILE A 52 -12.76 12.91 14.11
N THR A 53 -13.04 13.16 15.39
CA THR A 53 -12.07 12.97 16.47
C THR A 53 -11.68 11.51 16.60
N ASN A 54 -12.65 10.59 16.63
CA ASN A 54 -12.40 9.15 16.67
C ASN A 54 -11.60 8.66 15.46
N LEU A 55 -11.94 9.10 14.24
CA LEU A 55 -11.17 8.75 13.04
C LEU A 55 -9.72 9.28 13.11
N ARG A 56 -9.52 10.45 13.71
CA ARG A 56 -8.18 11.02 13.91
C ARG A 56 -7.34 10.16 14.86
N GLU A 57 -7.95 9.72 15.96
CA GLU A 57 -7.33 8.84 16.95
C GLU A 57 -7.02 7.46 16.37
N GLU A 58 -7.95 6.87 15.60
CA GLU A 58 -7.74 5.60 14.90
C GLU A 58 -6.58 5.70 13.88
N LEU A 59 -6.53 6.78 13.09
CA LEU A 59 -5.44 7.02 12.16
C LEU A 59 -4.10 7.22 12.88
N GLN A 60 -4.08 7.95 14.00
CA GLN A 60 -2.87 8.15 14.80
C GLN A 60 -2.36 6.82 15.38
N SER A 61 -3.25 6.00 15.95
CA SER A 61 -2.89 4.67 16.45
C SER A 61 -2.32 3.78 15.35
N CYS A 62 -2.97 3.76 14.17
CA CYS A 62 -2.52 2.97 13.03
C CYS A 62 -1.13 3.40 12.54
N LEU A 63 -0.88 4.70 12.47
CA LEU A 63 0.44 5.25 12.11
C LEU A 63 1.51 4.87 13.14
N GLU A 64 1.22 4.99 14.44
CA GLU A 64 2.14 4.58 15.49
C GLU A 64 2.48 3.09 15.41
N ASP A 65 1.50 2.24 15.11
CA ASP A 65 1.73 0.80 14.96
C ASP A 65 2.55 0.48 13.71
N CYS A 66 2.28 1.13 12.57
CA CYS A 66 3.13 1.02 11.38
C CYS A 66 4.58 1.44 11.66
N VAL A 67 4.80 2.53 12.42
CA VAL A 67 6.15 2.98 12.79
C VAL A 67 6.83 1.99 13.74
N LYS A 68 6.11 1.41 14.71
CA LYS A 68 6.65 0.36 15.60
C LYS A 68 7.06 -0.88 14.80
N GLU A 69 6.23 -1.34 13.86
CA GLU A 69 6.56 -2.47 13.00
C GLU A 69 7.76 -2.17 12.10
N GLN A 70 7.85 -0.98 11.51
CA GLN A 70 9.00 -0.56 10.72
C GLN A 70 10.30 -0.52 11.55
N ARG A 71 10.25 -0.06 12.81
CA ARG A 71 11.42 -0.10 13.72
C ARG A 71 11.84 -1.53 14.04
N LYS A 72 10.90 -2.42 14.37
CA LYS A 72 11.19 -3.86 14.60
C LYS A 72 11.88 -4.50 13.39
N HIS A 73 11.45 -4.16 12.17
CA HIS A 73 12.11 -4.63 10.95
C HIS A 73 13.52 -4.05 10.76
N THR A 74 13.72 -2.76 11.05
CA THR A 74 15.03 -2.10 10.91
C THR A 74 16.04 -2.62 11.94
N ASP A 75 15.60 -2.87 13.17
CA ASP A 75 16.44 -3.43 14.24
C ASP A 75 16.76 -4.92 14.01
N SER A 76 15.90 -5.65 13.30
CA SER A 76 16.18 -7.04 12.87
C SER A 76 17.07 -7.15 11.63
N SER A 77 17.11 -6.10 10.78
CA SER A 77 17.87 -6.10 9.53
C SER A 77 19.30 -5.59 9.69
N SER A 78 19.64 -4.94 10.81
CA SER A 78 20.97 -4.39 11.09
C SER A 78 22.01 -5.41 11.60
N ILE A 79 21.63 -6.68 11.81
CA ILE A 79 22.54 -7.74 12.29
C ILE A 79 23.06 -8.66 11.17
N SER A 80 22.61 -8.56 9.92
CA SER A 80 22.94 -9.56 8.89
C SER A 80 23.46 -9.00 7.56
N GLU A 81 24.41 -8.06 7.59
CA GLU A 81 25.12 -7.69 6.35
C GLU A 81 26.64 -7.77 6.39
N ASN A 82 27.26 -8.11 7.52
CA ASN A 82 28.71 -8.27 7.58
C ASN A 82 29.12 -9.50 8.38
N GLN A 83 29.05 -10.68 7.78
CA GLN A 83 29.93 -11.81 8.15
C GLN A 83 29.89 -12.95 7.13
N ASN A 84 31.08 -13.22 6.57
CA ASN A 84 31.56 -14.51 6.08
C ASN A 84 31.18 -14.97 4.66
N ILE A 85 31.86 -14.39 3.65
CA ILE A 85 32.17 -15.06 2.36
C ILE A 85 33.49 -15.87 2.48
N SER A 86 33.98 -16.12 3.69
CA SER A 86 35.20 -16.91 3.93
C SER A 86 34.95 -18.00 4.98
N LYS A 87 34.22 -19.05 4.60
CA LYS A 87 34.36 -20.40 5.19
C LYS A 87 33.65 -21.42 4.33
N LEU A 88 34.35 -21.80 3.25
CA LEU A 88 34.14 -23.09 2.60
C LEU A 88 34.80 -24.16 3.48
N ALA A 89 34.11 -25.30 3.58
CA ALA A 89 34.50 -26.57 4.19
C ALA A 89 34.35 -26.66 5.73
N SER A 90 33.19 -27.12 6.18
CA SER A 90 33.11 -28.36 6.97
C SER A 90 31.64 -28.79 7.16
N GLU A 91 31.35 -30.01 6.70
CA GLU A 91 30.38 -30.98 7.23
C GLU A 91 29.18 -30.45 8.04
N LYS A 92 28.02 -30.37 7.39
CA LYS A 92 26.79 -31.10 7.77
C LYS A 92 25.63 -30.65 6.89
N ALA A 93 24.93 -31.61 6.30
CA ALA A 93 23.69 -31.39 5.59
C ALA A 93 22.66 -30.73 6.53
N GLY A 94 22.49 -29.42 6.41
CA GLY A 94 21.40 -28.68 7.04
C GLY A 94 20.13 -28.65 6.15
N PRO A 95 18.94 -28.41 6.72
CA PRO A 95 17.65 -28.61 6.03
C PRO A 95 17.31 -27.54 4.97
N SER A 96 18.27 -26.71 4.55
CA SER A 96 18.06 -25.52 3.71
C SER A 96 18.16 -25.78 2.20
N ARG A 97 18.40 -27.03 1.77
CA ARG A 97 18.35 -27.40 0.34
C ARG A 97 16.92 -27.46 -0.24
N ARG A 98 15.88 -27.45 0.61
CA ARG A 98 14.50 -27.75 0.22
C ARG A 98 13.80 -26.65 -0.61
N ASN A 99 14.39 -25.46 -0.73
CA ASN A 99 13.76 -24.31 -1.38
C ASN A 99 14.56 -23.76 -2.58
N LEU A 100 15.62 -24.44 -3.01
CA LEU A 100 16.39 -24.01 -4.17
C LEU A 100 15.79 -24.62 -5.46
N PRO A 101 15.77 -23.87 -6.58
CA PRO A 101 15.38 -24.43 -7.87
C PRO A 101 16.18 -25.68 -8.22
N ALA A 102 15.54 -26.63 -8.90
CA ALA A 102 16.16 -27.90 -9.27
C ALA A 102 17.45 -27.69 -10.07
N GLU A 103 17.53 -26.65 -10.89
CA GLU A 103 18.70 -26.26 -11.68
C GLU A 103 19.88 -25.81 -10.81
N VAL A 104 19.60 -25.14 -9.68
CA VAL A 104 20.63 -24.72 -8.71
C VAL A 104 21.20 -25.93 -7.99
N ILE A 105 20.33 -26.88 -7.63
CA ILE A 105 20.70 -28.13 -6.95
C ILE A 105 21.46 -29.06 -7.91
N ALA A 106 21.04 -29.13 -9.17
CA ALA A 106 21.65 -29.98 -10.20
C ALA A 106 23.13 -29.66 -10.40
N LEU A 107 23.51 -28.37 -10.44
CA LEU A 107 24.92 -27.97 -10.55
C LEU A 107 25.74 -28.40 -9.32
N GLU A 108 25.18 -28.29 -8.11
CA GLU A 108 25.88 -28.66 -6.88
C GLU A 108 26.06 -30.17 -6.77
N VAL A 109 25.00 -30.93 -7.07
CA VAL A 109 25.02 -32.39 -7.12
C VAL A 109 25.99 -32.88 -8.19
N PHE A 110 25.99 -32.26 -9.38
CA PHE A 110 26.92 -32.58 -10.45
C PHE A 110 28.37 -32.42 -9.99
N LEU A 111 28.74 -31.26 -9.41
CA LEU A 111 30.09 -31.04 -8.89
C LEU A 111 30.47 -32.02 -7.80
N GLN A 112 29.54 -32.38 -6.90
CA GLN A 112 29.80 -33.36 -5.86
C GLN A 112 30.07 -34.76 -6.44
N ASN A 113 29.32 -35.17 -7.47
CA ASN A 113 29.43 -36.48 -8.10
C ASN A 113 30.61 -36.58 -9.09
N SER A 114 31.00 -35.46 -9.71
CA SER A 114 32.00 -35.43 -10.79
C SER A 114 33.42 -35.16 -10.31
N GLY A 115 33.73 -35.27 -9.02
CA GLY A 115 35.07 -34.98 -8.49
C GLY A 115 35.39 -33.48 -8.37
N GLY A 116 34.36 -32.66 -8.12
CA GLY A 116 34.51 -31.25 -7.74
C GLY A 116 34.75 -30.28 -8.90
N PRO A 117 35.29 -29.08 -8.60
CA PRO A 117 35.49 -28.01 -9.58
C PRO A 117 36.46 -28.35 -10.72
N CYS A 118 37.30 -29.38 -10.55
CA CYS A 118 38.27 -29.82 -11.54
C CYS A 118 37.89 -31.14 -12.22
N GLY A 119 36.69 -31.68 -11.99
CA GLY A 119 36.24 -32.89 -12.70
C GLY A 119 37.03 -34.16 -12.34
N GLY A 120 37.64 -34.20 -11.17
CA GLY A 120 38.57 -35.27 -10.77
C GLY A 120 39.99 -35.16 -11.35
N TRP A 121 40.29 -34.12 -12.15
CA TRP A 121 41.66 -33.81 -12.55
C TRP A 121 42.38 -33.05 -11.44
N ASP A 122 43.72 -33.19 -11.39
CA ASP A 122 44.51 -32.32 -10.54
C ASP A 122 44.45 -30.87 -11.04
N GLN A 123 44.78 -29.94 -10.15
CA GLN A 123 44.61 -28.51 -10.40
C GLN A 123 45.59 -27.98 -11.46
N SER A 124 46.74 -28.62 -11.64
CA SER A 124 47.76 -28.24 -12.62
C SER A 124 47.33 -28.62 -14.03
N ASP A 125 46.94 -29.88 -14.21
CA ASP A 125 46.44 -30.45 -15.45
C ASP A 125 45.16 -29.74 -15.89
N HIS A 126 44.23 -29.50 -14.96
CA HIS A 126 43.01 -28.75 -15.23
C HIS A 126 43.31 -27.33 -15.72
N ARG A 127 44.30 -26.65 -15.13
CA ARG A 127 44.70 -25.30 -15.55
C ARG A 127 45.29 -25.27 -16.96
N VAL A 128 46.13 -26.26 -17.29
CA VAL A 128 46.68 -26.41 -18.65
C VAL A 128 45.56 -26.67 -19.66
N PHE A 129 44.64 -27.59 -19.34
CA PHE A 129 43.46 -27.87 -20.15
C PHE A 129 42.62 -26.61 -20.39
N MET A 130 42.31 -25.84 -19.35
CA MET A 130 41.55 -24.59 -19.46
C MET A 130 42.22 -23.54 -20.33
N LYS A 131 43.54 -23.37 -20.21
CA LYS A 131 44.30 -22.42 -21.04
C LYS A 131 44.17 -22.77 -22.53
N ILE A 132 44.31 -24.04 -22.89
CA ILE A 132 44.24 -24.51 -24.27
C ILE A 132 42.79 -24.50 -24.78
N TRP A 133 41.82 -24.91 -23.95
CA TRP A 133 40.40 -24.86 -24.27
C TRP A 133 39.94 -23.44 -24.63
N MET A 134 40.31 -22.44 -23.81
CA MET A 134 40.00 -21.03 -24.07
C MET A 134 40.67 -20.51 -25.33
N LYS A 135 41.93 -20.90 -25.60
CA LYS A 135 42.67 -20.54 -26.81
C LYS A 135 41.95 -21.00 -28.08
N HIS A 136 41.42 -22.23 -28.07
CA HIS A 136 40.76 -22.83 -29.23
C HIS A 136 39.26 -22.58 -29.29
N ARG A 137 38.66 -21.94 -28.27
CA ARG A 137 37.21 -21.75 -28.13
C ARG A 137 36.42 -23.05 -28.33
N GLY A 138 36.95 -24.17 -27.85
CA GLY A 138 36.31 -25.49 -27.97
C GLY A 138 36.38 -26.16 -29.35
N LYS A 139 37.20 -25.68 -30.29
CA LYS A 139 37.45 -26.38 -31.57
C LYS A 139 38.29 -27.63 -31.36
N SER A 140 37.99 -28.71 -32.08
CA SER A 140 38.60 -30.05 -31.93
C SER A 140 40.13 -30.08 -31.97
N SER A 141 40.77 -29.11 -32.62
CA SER A 141 42.23 -28.90 -32.66
C SER A 141 42.87 -28.74 -31.27
N TYR A 142 42.08 -28.39 -30.26
CA TYR A 142 42.57 -28.25 -28.89
C TYR A 142 43.04 -29.58 -28.30
N ARG A 143 42.46 -30.73 -28.71
CA ARG A 143 42.76 -32.04 -28.11
C ARG A 143 44.20 -32.47 -28.35
N GLU A 144 44.69 -32.24 -29.57
CA GLU A 144 46.08 -32.52 -29.97
C GLU A 144 47.06 -31.64 -29.20
N GLU A 145 46.75 -30.35 -29.05
CA GLU A 145 47.57 -29.42 -28.26
C GLU A 145 47.57 -29.82 -26.78
N VAL A 146 46.44 -30.22 -26.19
CA VAL A 146 46.38 -30.69 -24.79
C VAL A 146 47.29 -31.89 -24.57
N LEU A 147 47.32 -32.86 -25.49
CA LEU A 147 48.17 -34.05 -25.37
C LEU A 147 49.67 -33.71 -25.44
N GLN A 148 50.06 -32.64 -26.11
CA GLN A 148 51.45 -32.17 -26.14
C GLN A 148 51.89 -31.59 -24.78
N TYR A 149 51.00 -30.88 -24.11
CA TYR A 149 51.29 -30.26 -22.80
C TYR A 149 51.02 -31.18 -21.61
N LEU A 150 50.23 -32.23 -21.79
CA LEU A 150 49.88 -33.22 -20.75
C LEU A 150 50.25 -34.65 -21.22
N PRO A 151 51.54 -35.00 -21.27
CA PRO A 151 52.00 -36.29 -21.78
C PRO A 151 51.53 -37.49 -20.94
N GLY A 152 51.08 -37.26 -19.71
CA GLY A 152 50.49 -38.28 -18.83
C GLY A 152 49.02 -38.59 -19.08
N LYS A 153 48.33 -37.83 -19.94
CA LYS A 153 46.89 -38.01 -20.23
C LYS A 153 46.67 -38.67 -21.57
N ARG A 154 45.67 -39.53 -21.65
CA ARG A 154 45.23 -40.19 -22.87
C ARG A 154 44.13 -39.38 -23.57
N LEU A 155 44.03 -39.52 -24.88
CA LEU A 155 42.98 -38.87 -25.68
C LEU A 155 41.56 -39.15 -25.13
N LYS A 156 41.32 -40.36 -24.63
CA LYS A 156 40.04 -40.74 -24.00
C LYS A 156 39.75 -39.90 -22.76
N GLU A 157 40.74 -39.67 -21.91
CA GLU A 157 40.59 -38.86 -20.69
C GLU A 157 40.34 -37.39 -21.03
N VAL A 158 41.03 -36.86 -22.05
CA VAL A 158 40.81 -35.48 -22.54
C VAL A 158 39.39 -35.30 -23.08
N LYS A 159 38.85 -36.28 -23.81
CA LYS A 159 37.46 -36.26 -24.30
C LYS A 159 36.44 -36.34 -23.16
N GLN A 160 36.65 -37.23 -22.20
CA GLN A 160 35.75 -37.35 -21.05
C GLN A 160 35.73 -36.04 -20.23
N HIS A 161 36.88 -35.40 -20.07
CA HIS A 161 36.98 -34.11 -19.39
C HIS A 161 36.36 -32.96 -20.19
N GLU A 162 36.38 -33.05 -21.53
CA GLU A 162 35.64 -32.16 -22.41
C GLU A 162 34.14 -32.23 -22.20
N GLU A 163 33.59 -33.45 -22.24
CA GLU A 163 32.17 -33.72 -22.04
C GLU A 163 31.74 -33.20 -20.66
N TRP A 164 32.50 -33.53 -19.62
CA TRP A 164 32.28 -32.98 -18.28
C TRP A 164 32.28 -31.44 -18.25
N HIS A 165 33.22 -30.79 -18.94
CA HIS A 165 33.30 -29.33 -18.95
C HIS A 165 32.13 -28.70 -19.71
N GLN A 166 31.67 -29.33 -20.80
CA GLN A 166 30.48 -28.90 -21.54
C GLN A 166 29.21 -29.02 -20.68
N ASP A 167 29.04 -30.15 -19.98
CA ASP A 167 27.94 -30.36 -19.04
C ASP A 167 27.97 -29.31 -17.91
N LEU A 168 29.16 -29.02 -17.38
CA LEU A 168 29.34 -27.98 -16.35
C LEU A 168 28.89 -26.60 -16.84
N LEU A 169 29.23 -26.25 -18.09
CA LEU A 169 28.81 -24.98 -18.70
C LEU A 169 27.29 -24.92 -18.85
N SER A 170 26.68 -26.00 -19.37
CA SER A 170 25.23 -26.09 -19.54
C SER A 170 24.49 -25.94 -18.20
N LEU A 171 24.95 -26.62 -17.15
CA LEU A 171 24.37 -26.51 -15.81
C LEU A 171 24.55 -25.11 -15.19
N LYS A 172 25.69 -24.45 -15.44
CA LYS A 172 25.90 -23.05 -15.01
C LYS A 172 24.95 -22.09 -15.73
N ASP A 173 24.72 -22.30 -17.01
CA ASP A 173 23.79 -21.48 -17.81
C ASP A 173 22.34 -21.72 -17.35
N GLN A 174 21.91 -22.97 -17.17
CA GLN A 174 20.59 -23.30 -16.64
C GLN A 174 20.37 -22.68 -15.24
N LYS A 175 21.36 -22.75 -14.36
CA LYS A 175 21.31 -22.08 -13.05
C LYS A 175 21.14 -20.57 -13.20
N LYS A 176 21.89 -19.93 -14.10
CA LYS A 176 21.79 -18.49 -14.37
C LYS A 176 20.41 -18.13 -14.91
N GLU A 177 19.89 -18.90 -15.85
CA GLU A 177 18.55 -18.71 -16.41
C GLU A 177 17.46 -18.87 -15.35
N ALA A 178 17.54 -19.89 -14.50
CA ALA A 178 16.59 -20.09 -13.40
C ALA A 178 16.56 -18.89 -12.45
N ILE A 179 17.73 -18.34 -12.10
CA ILE A 179 17.83 -17.12 -11.27
C ILE A 179 17.20 -15.92 -12.00
N GLN A 180 17.45 -15.75 -13.30
CA GLN A 180 16.89 -14.64 -14.06
C GLN A 180 15.37 -14.74 -14.19
N ARG A 181 14.84 -15.95 -14.47
CA ARG A 181 13.39 -16.21 -14.49
C ARG A 181 12.76 -15.90 -13.14
N TRP A 182 13.39 -16.33 -12.04
CA TRP A 182 12.91 -16.02 -10.70
C TRP A 182 12.85 -14.51 -10.43
N LYS A 183 13.90 -13.77 -10.80
CA LYS A 183 13.93 -12.29 -10.67
C LYS A 183 12.82 -11.64 -11.49
N ALA A 184 12.64 -12.05 -12.74
CA ALA A 184 11.60 -11.53 -13.61
C ALA A 184 10.19 -11.80 -13.06
N ASN A 185 9.94 -13.02 -12.59
CA ASN A 185 8.66 -13.39 -11.98
C ASN A 185 8.38 -12.56 -10.72
N LYS A 186 9.41 -12.34 -9.88
CA LYS A 186 9.27 -11.50 -8.68
C LYS A 186 8.97 -10.04 -9.02
N ALA A 187 9.63 -9.48 -10.02
CA ALA A 187 9.35 -8.12 -10.48
C ALA A 187 7.91 -7.99 -11.03
N GLU A 188 7.46 -8.97 -11.81
CA GLU A 188 6.11 -8.99 -12.35
C GLU A 188 5.04 -9.11 -11.25
N GLU A 189 5.26 -9.97 -10.26
CA GLU A 189 4.36 -10.11 -9.10
C GLU A 189 4.18 -8.77 -8.37
N GLN A 190 5.27 -8.02 -8.15
CA GLN A 190 5.20 -6.70 -7.52
C GLN A 190 4.46 -5.68 -8.38
N ARG A 191 4.73 -5.67 -9.69
CA ARG A 191 4.02 -4.81 -10.64
C ARG A 191 2.52 -5.10 -10.66
N GLN A 192 2.11 -6.36 -10.58
CA GLN A 192 0.70 -6.74 -10.51
C GLN A 192 0.05 -6.31 -9.20
N LYS A 193 0.73 -6.49 -8.06
CA LYS A 193 0.27 -6.00 -6.76
C LYS A 193 0.05 -4.49 -6.76
N LEU A 194 0.99 -3.72 -7.31
CA LEU A 194 0.86 -2.27 -7.44
C LEU A 194 -0.34 -1.87 -8.31
N LYS A 195 -0.49 -2.50 -9.49
CA LYS A 195 -1.65 -2.27 -10.36
C LYS A 195 -2.99 -2.65 -9.72
N ALA A 196 -3.01 -3.69 -8.89
CA ALA A 196 -4.20 -4.08 -8.16
C ALA A 196 -4.54 -3.06 -7.05
N ALA A 197 -3.53 -2.54 -6.35
CA ALA A 197 -3.70 -1.49 -5.35
C ALA A 197 -4.24 -0.19 -5.98
N GLN A 198 -3.64 0.26 -7.09
CA GLN A 198 -4.10 1.43 -7.84
C GLN A 198 -5.56 1.30 -8.28
N ARG A 199 -5.94 0.15 -8.86
CA ARG A 199 -7.33 -0.08 -9.26
C ARG A 199 -8.31 -0.08 -8.08
N ARG A 200 -7.89 -0.59 -6.92
CA ARG A 200 -8.73 -0.54 -5.70
C ARG A 200 -8.91 0.90 -5.22
N GLU A 201 -7.84 1.69 -5.26
CA GLU A 201 -7.88 3.11 -4.90
C GLU A 201 -8.76 3.92 -5.86
N GLU A 202 -8.64 3.72 -7.18
CA GLU A 202 -9.50 4.34 -8.19
C GLU A 202 -10.98 4.05 -7.95
N VAL A 203 -11.33 2.79 -7.66
CA VAL A 203 -12.72 2.39 -7.36
C VAL A 203 -13.20 3.02 -6.05
N ALA A 204 -12.34 3.07 -5.03
CA ALA A 204 -12.67 3.71 -3.76
C ALA A 204 -12.92 5.22 -3.96
N GLU A 205 -12.09 5.89 -4.75
CA GLU A 205 -12.23 7.32 -5.04
C GLU A 205 -13.52 7.60 -5.84
N GLN A 206 -13.81 6.80 -6.87
CA GLN A 206 -15.08 6.92 -7.60
C GLN A 206 -16.30 6.74 -6.67
N ARG A 207 -16.20 5.83 -5.69
CA ARG A 207 -17.26 5.64 -4.68
C ARG A 207 -17.38 6.86 -3.77
N ARG A 208 -16.27 7.47 -3.35
CA ARG A 208 -16.26 8.71 -2.54
C ARG A 208 -16.91 9.85 -3.30
N ILE A 209 -16.51 10.08 -4.55
CA ILE A 209 -17.10 11.12 -5.42
C ILE A 209 -18.59 10.88 -5.59
N ARG A 210 -19.03 9.66 -5.89
CA ARG A 210 -20.45 9.33 -6.03
C ARG A 210 -21.24 9.62 -4.76
N ASN A 211 -20.73 9.17 -3.60
CA ASN A 211 -21.39 9.42 -2.32
C ASN A 211 -21.46 10.91 -1.99
N ASN A 212 -20.39 11.64 -2.26
CA ASN A 212 -20.31 13.08 -2.05
C ASN A 212 -21.31 13.84 -2.96
N ASN A 213 -21.41 13.45 -4.23
CA ASN A 213 -22.40 14.01 -5.16
C ASN A 213 -23.85 13.75 -4.68
N VAL A 214 -24.15 12.54 -4.21
CA VAL A 214 -25.46 12.21 -3.63
C VAL A 214 -25.76 13.11 -2.41
N TRP A 215 -24.76 13.33 -1.56
CA TRP A 215 -24.90 14.22 -0.41
C TRP A 215 -25.16 15.67 -0.82
N TYR A 216 -24.41 16.19 -1.79
CA TYR A 216 -24.64 17.54 -2.33
C TYR A 216 -26.04 17.70 -2.93
N GLN A 217 -26.53 16.69 -3.65
CA GLN A 217 -27.87 16.74 -4.21
C GLN A 217 -28.94 16.78 -3.11
N ARG A 218 -28.82 15.93 -2.07
CA ARG A 218 -29.74 15.95 -0.92
C ARG A 218 -29.73 17.30 -0.19
N LEU A 219 -28.55 17.90 -0.02
CA LEU A 219 -28.42 19.21 0.61
C LEU A 219 -29.11 20.30 -0.21
N LYS A 220 -28.96 20.25 -1.55
CA LYS A 220 -29.64 21.16 -2.47
C LYS A 220 -31.15 21.01 -2.38
N ASP A 221 -31.66 19.78 -2.46
CA ASP A 221 -33.08 19.48 -2.38
C ASP A 221 -33.68 19.97 -1.04
N PHE A 222 -32.95 19.79 0.06
CA PHE A 222 -33.35 20.28 1.38
C PHE A 222 -33.42 21.81 1.43
N ARG A 223 -32.44 22.51 0.85
CA ARG A 223 -32.44 23.98 0.75
C ARG A 223 -33.62 24.49 -0.07
N GLU A 224 -33.92 23.84 -1.20
CA GLU A 224 -35.07 24.19 -2.03
C GLU A 224 -36.40 23.93 -1.31
N MET A 225 -36.49 22.85 -0.53
CA MET A 225 -37.66 22.54 0.29
C MET A 225 -37.92 23.62 1.35
N LEU A 226 -36.87 24.05 2.06
CA LEU A 226 -36.97 25.13 3.06
C LEU A 226 -37.45 26.43 2.41
N ALA A 227 -36.88 26.82 1.26
CA ALA A 227 -37.29 28.03 0.55
C ALA A 227 -38.77 27.99 0.11
N ARG A 228 -39.27 26.83 -0.32
CA ARG A 228 -40.70 26.66 -0.64
C ARG A 228 -41.59 26.80 0.59
N GLU A 229 -41.16 26.30 1.74
CA GLU A 229 -41.95 26.40 2.97
C GLU A 229 -41.97 27.82 3.52
N GLU A 230 -40.85 28.54 3.45
CA GLU A 230 -40.77 29.97 3.78
C GLU A 230 -41.73 30.80 2.90
N GLU A 231 -41.76 30.54 1.59
CA GLU A 231 -42.66 31.21 0.66
C GLU A 231 -44.14 30.92 0.99
N LYS A 232 -44.49 29.67 1.33
CA LYS A 232 -45.86 29.34 1.79
C LYS A 232 -46.22 30.09 3.07
N ILE A 233 -45.30 30.18 4.02
CA ILE A 233 -45.52 30.92 5.27
C ILE A 233 -45.75 32.41 4.97
N LYS A 234 -44.98 32.99 4.05
CA LYS A 234 -45.15 34.37 3.60
C LYS A 234 -46.51 34.59 2.95
N GLN A 235 -46.90 33.74 1.99
CA GLN A 235 -48.22 33.83 1.35
C GLN A 235 -49.38 33.69 2.33
N LYS A 236 -49.27 32.80 3.33
CA LYS A 236 -50.27 32.68 4.41
C LYS A 236 -50.37 33.93 5.27
N LYS A 237 -49.24 34.61 5.55
CA LYS A 237 -49.24 35.88 6.30
C LYS A 237 -49.86 37.01 5.48
N ASP A 238 -49.53 37.10 4.20
CA ASP A 238 -50.05 38.14 3.31
C ASP A 238 -51.57 37.98 3.09
N THR A 239 -52.04 36.74 2.88
CA THR A 239 -53.48 36.46 2.75
C THR A 239 -54.26 36.70 4.05
N MET A 240 -53.70 36.36 5.22
CA MET A 240 -54.30 36.68 6.51
C MET A 240 -54.36 38.20 6.76
N THR A 241 -53.41 38.96 6.24
CA THR A 241 -53.36 40.43 6.35
C THR A 241 -54.35 41.12 5.40
N GLN A 242 -54.70 40.51 4.27
CA GLN A 242 -55.68 41.04 3.31
C GLN A 242 -57.14 40.73 3.69
N LEU A 243 -57.37 39.72 4.54
CA LEU A 243 -58.70 39.31 5.01
C LEU A 243 -59.11 39.96 6.34
N ALA A 244 -58.23 40.73 6.98
CA ALA A 244 -58.45 41.44 8.24
C ALA A 244 -58.66 42.94 8.01
#